data_AF-A0A2J6N1J3-F1
#
_entry.id   AF-A0A2J6N1J3-F1
#
_cell.length_a   1.000
_cell.length_b   1.000
_cell.length_c   1.000
_cell.angle_alpha   90.00
_cell.angle_beta   90.00
_cell.angle_gamma   90.00
#
_symmetry.space_group_name_H-M   'P 1'
#
loop_
_entity.id
_entity.type
_entity.pdbx_description
1 polymer ?
#
loop_
_entity_poly.entity_id
_entity_poly.type
_entity_poly.pdbx_seq_one_letter_code
_entity_poly.pdbx_strand_id
1 'polypeptide(L)' 'RVITAFLPGDGALNVVDEHDEVVVEGIGGSRGRSMGDIPGVRWKVIMVNGVSLNELVYGRKQKPAR' A
#
# COMPACT_ATOMS: atom_id res chain seq x y z
N ARG A 1 -15.15 -9.04 -1.40
CA ARG A 1 -15.31 -8.12 -0.23
C ARG A 1 -14.35 -6.97 -0.48
N VAL A 2 -14.85 -5.76 -0.74
CA VAL A 2 -14.00 -4.60 -1.10
C VAL A 2 -13.45 -3.99 0.18
N ILE A 3 -12.16 -3.62 0.18
CA ILE A 3 -11.49 -2.96 1.31
C ILE A 3 -10.79 -1.71 0.82
N THR A 4 -10.73 -0.69 1.68
CA THR A 4 -9.92 0.51 1.47
C THR A 4 -8.57 0.35 2.17
N ALA A 5 -7.49 0.54 1.42
CA ALA A 5 -6.13 0.49 1.91
C ALA A 5 -5.40 1.81 1.62
N PHE A 6 -4.54 2.21 2.54
CA PHE A 6 -3.66 3.35 2.41
C PHE A 6 -2.39 2.96 1.67
N LEU A 7 -1.92 3.82 0.76
CA LEU A 7 -0.64 3.67 0.08
C LEU A 7 0.39 4.59 0.75
N PRO A 8 1.27 4.06 1.61
CA PRO A 8 2.27 4.89 2.28
C PRO A 8 3.43 5.22 1.33
N GLY A 9 3.78 6.49 1.22
CA GLY A 9 4.92 6.94 0.42
C GLY A 9 4.53 7.94 -0.66
N ASP A 10 5.44 8.85 -0.97
CA ASP A 10 5.21 9.87 -1.99
C ASP A 10 5.24 9.24 -3.38
N GLY A 11 4.27 9.55 -4.23
CA GLY A 11 4.15 8.94 -5.56
C GLY A 11 3.81 7.45 -5.59
N ALA A 12 3.44 6.83 -4.46
CA ALA A 12 3.04 5.41 -4.41
C ALA A 12 1.86 5.08 -5.35
N LEU A 13 1.00 6.06 -5.62
CA LEU A 13 -0.15 5.92 -6.52
C LEU A 13 0.27 5.78 -7.99
N ASN A 14 1.39 6.36 -8.40
CA ASN A 14 1.94 6.20 -9.75
C ASN A 14 2.60 4.84 -9.98
N VAL A 15 2.91 4.17 -8.87
CA VAL A 15 3.55 2.86 -8.91
C VAL A 15 2.52 1.77 -9.07
N VAL A 16 1.27 1.90 -8.59
CA VAL A 16 0.26 0.83 -8.56
C VAL A 16 -0.69 0.92 -9.75
N ASP A 17 -1.03 -0.23 -10.34
CA ASP A 17 -1.97 -0.39 -11.45
C ASP A 17 -3.26 -1.12 -10.99
N GLU A 18 -4.35 -0.99 -11.73
CA GLU A 18 -5.69 -1.50 -11.37
C GLU A 18 -5.75 -3.03 -11.29
N HIS A 19 -4.82 -3.73 -11.94
CA HIS A 19 -4.77 -5.19 -12.01
C HIS A 19 -3.63 -5.83 -11.20
N ASP A 20 -2.91 -5.06 -10.39
CA ASP A 20 -1.81 -5.60 -9.60
C ASP A 20 -2.27 -6.37 -8.37
N GLU A 21 -1.46 -7.35 -7.99
CA GLU A 21 -1.59 -8.03 -6.71
C GLU A 21 -0.91 -7.22 -5.60
N VAL A 22 -1.68 -6.80 -4.61
CA VAL A 22 -1.18 -6.03 -3.47
C VAL A 22 -1.31 -6.81 -2.16
N VAL A 23 -0.27 -6.71 -1.33
CA VAL A 23 -0.27 -7.25 0.03
C VAL A 23 -0.55 -6.12 1.00
N VAL A 24 -1.59 -6.30 1.81
CA VAL A 24 -2.04 -5.32 2.81
C VAL A 24 -1.82 -5.82 4.23
N GLU A 25 -1.51 -4.90 5.14
CA GLU A 25 -1.48 -5.13 6.59
C GLU A 25 -2.34 -4.12 7.32
N GLY A 26 -2.58 -4.36 8.61
CA GLY A 26 -3.24 -3.38 9.46
C GLY A 26 -2.42 -2.10 9.57
N ILE A 27 -3.07 -0.94 9.46
CA ILE A 27 -2.41 0.36 9.53
C ILE A 27 -1.83 0.67 10.94
N GLY A 28 -2.15 -0.14 11.94
CA GLY A 28 -1.61 -0.02 13.30
C GLY A 28 -2.34 1.00 14.18
N GLY A 29 -3.55 1.42 13.82
CA GLY A 29 -4.35 2.33 14.64
C GLY A 29 -4.83 1.72 15.96
N SER A 30 -5.17 2.58 16.93
CA SER A 30 -5.59 2.17 18.28
C SER A 30 -6.76 1.18 18.22
N ARG A 31 -6.55 -0.03 18.74
CA ARG A 31 -7.51 -1.16 18.68
C ARG A 31 -7.91 -1.57 17.25
N GLY A 32 -7.00 -1.52 16.27
CA GLY A 32 -7.27 -1.91 14.88
C GLY A 32 -8.20 -0.94 14.15
N ARG A 33 -8.25 0.31 14.61
CA ARG A 33 -9.01 1.40 13.98
C ARG A 33 -8.14 2.15 12.97
N SER A 34 -8.71 3.19 12.38
CA SER A 34 -7.98 4.14 11.54
C SER A 34 -6.84 4.79 12.30
N MET A 35 -5.73 5.01 11.59
CA MET A 35 -4.54 5.67 12.13
C MET A 35 -4.58 7.16 11.79
N GLY A 36 -4.42 8.01 12.80
CA GLY A 36 -4.32 9.47 12.65
C GLY A 36 -5.56 10.09 11.99
N ASP A 37 -5.30 10.88 10.95
CA ASP A 37 -6.28 11.76 10.32
C ASP A 37 -7.05 11.10 9.16
N ILE A 38 -6.89 9.79 8.96
CA ILE A 38 -7.49 9.07 7.83
C ILE A 38 -8.68 8.24 8.31
N PRO A 39 -9.89 8.82 8.42
CA PRO A 39 -11.07 8.09 8.86
C PRO A 39 -11.43 6.98 7.86
N GLY A 40 -11.80 5.81 8.39
CA GLY A 40 -12.31 4.70 7.59
C GLY A 40 -11.25 3.80 6.95
N VAL A 41 -9.97 4.20 6.92
CA VAL A 41 -8.89 3.36 6.38
C VAL A 41 -8.19 2.61 7.50
N ARG A 42 -8.28 1.27 7.46
CA ARG A 42 -7.73 0.37 8.49
C ARG A 42 -6.55 -0.46 8.00
N TRP A 43 -6.30 -0.42 6.69
CA TRP A 43 -5.30 -1.23 6.02
C TRP A 43 -4.28 -0.31 5.36
N LYS A 44 -3.04 -0.76 5.25
CA LYS A 44 -2.00 -0.14 4.44
C LYS A 44 -1.37 -1.18 3.52
N VAL A 45 -0.90 -0.76 2.36
CA VAL A 45 -0.19 -1.62 1.41
C VAL A 45 1.29 -1.70 1.78
N ILE A 46 1.85 -2.91 1.74
CA ILE A 46 3.29 -3.15 1.99
C ILE A 46 4.01 -3.53 0.70
N MET A 47 3.39 -4.38 -0.13
CA MET A 47 4.01 -4.95 -1.32
C MET A 47 3.04 -4.93 -2.49
N VAL A 48 3.61 -4.83 -3.69
CA VAL A 48 2.91 -4.81 -4.98
C VAL A 48 3.65 -5.75 -5.92
N ASN A 49 2.98 -6.76 -6.47
CA ASN A 49 3.56 -7.81 -7.34
C ASN A 49 4.84 -8.45 -6.78
N GLY A 50 4.88 -8.69 -5.46
CA GLY A 50 6.03 -9.30 -4.78
C GLY A 50 7.22 -8.37 -4.53
N VAL A 51 7.10 -7.07 -4.85
CA VAL A 51 8.12 -6.05 -4.53
C VAL A 51 7.62 -5.14 -3.42
N SER A 52 8.52 -4.77 -2.50
CA SER A 52 8.20 -3.84 -1.42
C SER A 52 7.86 -2.46 -1.97
N LEU A 53 6.74 -1.89 -1.55
CA LEU A 53 6.27 -0.58 -2.01
C LEU A 53 7.27 0.53 -1.69
N ASN A 54 7.96 0.46 -0.54
CA ASN A 54 9.06 1.38 -0.22
C ASN A 54 10.18 1.34 -1.27
N GLU A 55 10.59 0.15 -1.74
CA GLU A 55 11.65 0.03 -2.73
C GLU A 55 11.23 0.58 -4.09
N LEU A 56 9.95 0.45 -4.43
CA LEU A 56 9.37 1.03 -5.64
C LEU A 56 9.28 2.56 -5.54
N VAL A 57 8.81 3.09 -4.41
CA VAL A 57 8.68 4.54 -4.15
C VAL A 57 10.04 5.23 -4.16
N TYR A 58 11.05 4.62 -3.53
CA TYR A 58 12.42 5.15 -3.54
C TYR A 58 13.18 4.84 -4.85
N GLY A 59 12.55 4.20 -5.84
CA GLY A 59 13.16 3.88 -7.13
C GLY A 59 14.32 2.89 -7.07
N ARG A 60 14.47 2.15 -5.96
CA ARG A 60 15.55 1.17 -5.76
C ARG A 60 15.30 -0.14 -6.50
N LYS A 61 14.04 -0.49 -6.72
CA LYS A 61 13.61 -1.62 -7.53
C LYS A 61 12.54 -1.17 -8.51
N GLN A 62 12.52 -1.82 -9.67
CA GLN A 62 11.44 -1.67 -10.63
C GLN A 62 10.48 -2.84 -10.50
N LYS A 63 9.23 -2.60 -10.86
CA LYS A 63 8.25 -3.66 -10.94
C LYS A 63 8.69 -4.71 -11.97
N PRO A 64 8.58 -6.00 -11.66
CA PRO A 64 8.60 -7.02 -12.69
C PRO A 64 7.35 -6.85 -13.53
N ALA A 65 7.48 -6.21 -14.69
CA ALA A 65 6.45 -6.27 -15.73
C ALA A 65 6.52 -7.67 -16.34
N ARG A 66 5.43 -8.42 -16.26
CA ARG A 66 5.20 -9.64 -17.03
C ARG A 66 4.34 -9.32 -18.24
#